data_AF-A0A822FIQ7-F1
#
_entry.id   AF-A0A822FIQ7-F1
#
_cell.length_a   1.000
_cell.length_b   1.000
_cell.length_c   1.000
_cell.angle_alpha   90.00
_cell.angle_beta   90.00
_cell.angle_gamma   90.00
#
_symmetry.space_group_name_H-M   'P 1'
#
loop_
_entity.id
_entity.type
_entity.pdbx_description
1 polymer ?
#
loop_
_entity_poly.entity_id
_entity_poly.type
_entity_poly.pdbx_seq_one_letter_code
_entity_poly.pdbx_strand_id
1 'polypeptide(L)'
;MTIFSLINDKSSNITKDNCSYYGRLNSTGFGIIRSYEGIPENILVNLIISAILLLLFVYLRRRFSDSRNITDGSEISNLLYGRSNASRYLTDNTHWLWVRDLFRITNEDIYKNCSVDAYYYLLFHTYLIIYLIFVTLFSLAVILPVNFQGRQGTNEEKFAQTTIGNLSPNSSLLWMHACTSILFVLVGIIVVYLYKSTTRYYTTEDMYEDEESKEKVEFYVVCIVFRF
;
A
#
# COMPACT_ATOMS: atom_id res chain seq x y z
N MET A 1 62.64 -39.61 6.78
CA MET A 1 62.15 -38.70 7.85
C MET A 1 63.21 -37.65 8.08
N THR A 2 63.29 -36.69 7.15
CA THR A 2 64.12 -35.49 7.24
C THR A 2 63.73 -34.60 6.07
N ILE A 3 63.50 -33.30 6.33
CA ILE A 3 64.04 -32.15 5.59
C ILE A 3 63.31 -30.88 6.08
N PHE A 4 64.07 -30.02 6.78
CA PHE A 4 64.07 -28.55 6.79
C PHE A 4 62.73 -27.81 7.01
N SER A 5 62.50 -27.05 8.09
CA SER A 5 63.27 -25.90 8.61
C SER A 5 63.54 -24.78 7.58
N LEU A 6 62.54 -24.39 6.81
CA LEU A 6 62.42 -23.10 6.11
C LEU A 6 60.89 -22.87 6.01
N ILE A 7 60.26 -21.96 6.73
CA ILE A 7 60.17 -20.54 6.42
C ILE A 7 59.55 -19.89 7.67
N ASN A 8 60.37 -19.26 8.49
CA ASN A 8 59.95 -18.07 9.21
C ASN A 8 60.44 -16.90 8.36
N ASP A 9 59.56 -15.93 8.16
CA ASP A 9 59.79 -14.53 7.79
C ASP A 9 59.12 -14.07 6.49
N LYS A 10 58.50 -12.89 6.60
CA LYS A 10 57.80 -12.06 5.59
C LYS A 10 56.44 -12.52 5.09
N SER A 11 55.39 -11.96 5.70
CA SER A 11 54.69 -10.81 5.10
C SER A 11 53.48 -10.43 5.95
N SER A 12 53.70 -9.50 6.86
CA SER A 12 52.68 -8.57 7.29
C SER A 12 52.19 -7.77 6.07
N ASN A 13 50.98 -8.04 5.60
CA ASN A 13 50.04 -7.09 4.96
C ASN A 13 48.94 -7.91 4.27
N ILE A 14 48.01 -8.45 5.06
CA ILE A 14 46.68 -8.77 4.53
C ILE A 14 45.95 -7.42 4.47
N THR A 15 46.12 -6.72 3.35
CA THR A 15 45.25 -5.63 2.96
C THR A 15 43.83 -6.17 2.88
N LYS A 16 43.01 -5.74 3.84
CA LYS A 16 41.55 -5.73 3.74
C LYS A 16 41.19 -4.81 2.59
N ASP A 17 41.18 -5.31 1.36
CA ASP A 17 40.54 -4.62 0.24
C ASP A 17 40.18 -5.68 -0.79
N ASN A 18 38.90 -6.04 -0.81
CA ASN A 18 38.10 -6.46 -1.97
C ASN A 18 36.73 -6.94 -1.46
N CYS A 19 35.96 -6.06 -0.81
CA CYS A 19 34.51 -6.17 -0.94
C CYS A 19 34.20 -5.74 -2.37
N SER A 20 33.62 -6.66 -3.11
CA SER A 20 33.22 -6.55 -4.51
C SER A 20 32.60 -5.18 -4.82
N TYR A 21 33.42 -4.29 -5.40
CA TYR A 21 32.90 -3.20 -6.20
C TYR A 21 32.07 -3.84 -7.31
N TYR A 22 30.75 -3.63 -7.29
CA TYR A 22 29.94 -3.89 -8.47
C TYR A 22 30.48 -2.98 -9.57
N GLY A 23 31.27 -3.59 -10.45
CA GLY A 23 31.81 -2.96 -11.64
C GLY A 23 30.66 -2.32 -12.40
N ARG A 24 30.81 -1.02 -12.62
CA ARG A 24 29.98 -0.17 -13.46
C ARG A 24 29.93 -0.74 -14.88
N LEU A 25 29.04 -1.70 -15.11
CA LEU A 25 28.67 -2.11 -16.46
C LEU A 25 27.72 -1.04 -17.01
N ASN A 26 28.04 -0.58 -18.21
CA ASN A 26 27.31 0.41 -19.01
C ASN A 26 25.81 0.08 -19.04
N SER A 27 25.06 0.58 -18.07
CA SER A 27 23.60 0.60 -18.15
C SER A 27 23.22 1.89 -18.85
N THR A 28 22.83 1.74 -20.11
CA THR A 28 21.97 2.66 -20.86
C THR A 28 20.59 2.72 -20.21
N GLY A 29 20.55 2.92 -18.89
CA GLY A 29 19.36 3.16 -18.10
C GLY A 29 19.11 4.66 -18.09
N PHE A 30 17.89 5.03 -18.45
CA PHE A 30 17.34 6.38 -18.45
C PHE A 30 17.33 6.95 -17.01
N GLY A 31 18.51 7.27 -16.46
CA GLY A 31 18.70 7.64 -15.07
C GLY A 31 18.63 9.15 -14.90
N ILE A 32 17.44 9.66 -14.61
CA ILE A 32 17.21 11.10 -14.41
C ILE A 32 17.80 11.55 -13.07
N ILE A 33 17.90 10.67 -12.05
CA ILE A 33 18.56 10.99 -10.78
C ILE A 33 19.24 9.74 -10.17
N ARG A 34 20.55 9.55 -10.43
CA ARG A 34 21.33 8.42 -9.87
C ARG A 34 21.35 8.36 -8.34
N SER A 35 21.03 9.45 -7.65
CA SER A 35 21.13 9.58 -6.19
C SER A 35 20.02 8.90 -5.38
N TYR A 36 18.96 8.41 -6.02
CA TYR A 36 17.81 7.77 -5.35
C TYR A 36 17.64 6.30 -5.71
N GLU A 37 18.72 5.61 -6.06
CA GLU A 37 18.74 4.15 -6.26
C GLU A 37 17.69 3.60 -7.25
N GLY A 38 17.24 4.41 -8.21
CA GLY A 38 16.23 3.98 -9.19
C GLY A 38 14.78 4.00 -8.68
N ILE A 39 14.52 4.53 -7.47
CA ILE A 39 13.17 4.60 -6.90
C ILE A 39 12.22 5.43 -7.78
N PRO A 40 12.58 6.67 -8.21
CA PRO A 40 11.71 7.46 -9.07
C PRO A 40 11.41 6.77 -10.42
N GLU A 41 12.41 6.13 -11.01
CA GLU A 41 12.29 5.38 -12.26
C GLU A 41 11.33 4.21 -12.12
N ASN A 42 11.43 3.44 -11.02
CA ASN A 42 10.51 2.33 -10.73
C ASN A 42 9.07 2.81 -10.52
N ILE A 43 8.87 3.88 -9.76
CA ILE A 43 7.54 4.48 -9.55
C ILE A 43 6.95 4.92 -10.90
N LEU A 44 7.75 5.58 -11.74
CA LEU A 44 7.31 6.05 -13.05
C LEU A 44 6.88 4.89 -13.96
N VAL A 45 7.69 3.84 -14.07
CA VAL A 45 7.36 2.67 -14.89
C VAL A 45 6.09 1.97 -14.39
N ASN A 46 5.97 1.77 -13.07
CA ASN A 46 4.77 1.16 -12.48
C ASN A 46 3.53 2.02 -12.72
N LEU A 47 3.65 3.35 -12.63
CA LEU A 47 2.55 4.27 -12.90
C LEU A 47 2.12 4.23 -14.37
N ILE A 48 3.07 4.18 -15.30
CA ILE A 48 2.80 4.07 -16.75
C ILE A 48 2.08 2.75 -17.05
N ILE A 49 2.60 1.63 -16.53
CA ILE A 49 1.98 0.31 -16.72
C ILE A 49 0.57 0.30 -16.13
N SER A 50 0.39 0.82 -14.92
CA SER A 50 -0.92 0.94 -14.27
C SER A 50 -1.89 1.79 -15.08
N ALA A 51 -1.45 2.91 -15.64
CA ALA A 51 -2.26 3.76 -16.50
C ALA A 51 -2.70 3.03 -17.78
N ILE A 52 -1.81 2.28 -18.42
CA ILE A 52 -2.14 1.46 -19.60
C ILE A 52 -3.17 0.40 -19.25
N LEU A 53 -2.99 -0.30 -18.12
CA LEU A 53 -3.95 -1.31 -17.64
C LEU A 53 -5.31 -0.70 -17.31
N LEU A 54 -5.35 0.48 -16.68
CA LEU A 54 -6.59 1.20 -16.40
C LEU A 54 -7.29 1.64 -17.68
N LEU A 55 -6.56 2.15 -18.67
CA LEU A 55 -7.12 2.51 -19.98
C LEU A 55 -7.68 1.29 -20.71
N LEU A 56 -6.95 0.17 -20.68
CA LEU A 56 -7.42 -1.10 -21.24
C LEU A 56 -8.68 -1.58 -20.52
N PHE A 57 -8.72 -1.51 -19.19
CA PHE A 57 -9.90 -1.86 -18.39
C PHE A 57 -11.11 -0.99 -18.76
N VAL A 58 -10.94 0.33 -18.85
CA VAL A 58 -12.01 1.26 -19.25
C VAL A 58 -12.49 0.96 -20.67
N TYR A 59 -11.57 0.66 -21.59
CA TYR A 59 -11.90 0.26 -22.96
C TYR A 59 -12.73 -1.04 -22.99
N LEU A 60 -12.28 -2.09 -22.28
CA LEU A 60 -12.99 -3.36 -22.20
C LEU A 60 -14.35 -3.20 -21.52
N ARG A 61 -14.42 -2.49 -20.39
CA ARG A 61 -15.67 -2.22 -19.65
C ARG A 61 -16.72 -1.59 -20.56
N ARG A 62 -16.32 -0.62 -21.39
CA ARG A 62 -17.22 -0.02 -22.39
C ARG A 62 -17.72 -1.05 -23.40
N ARG A 63 -16.82 -1.87 -23.96
CA ARG A 63 -17.19 -2.86 -24.97
C ARG A 63 -18.17 -3.91 -24.43
N PHE A 64 -17.97 -4.38 -23.20
CA PHE A 64 -18.88 -5.33 -22.56
C PHE A 64 -20.23 -4.69 -22.20
N SER A 65 -20.24 -3.44 -21.73
CA SER A 65 -21.48 -2.71 -21.44
C SER A 65 -22.33 -2.52 -22.71
N ASP A 66 -21.70 -2.20 -23.83
CA ASP A 66 -22.36 -2.01 -25.13
C ASP A 66 -22.99 -3.32 -25.63
N SER A 67 -22.27 -4.44 -25.53
CA SER A 67 -22.80 -5.77 -25.87
C SER A 67 -23.98 -6.23 -24.99
N ARG A 68 -23.99 -5.88 -23.69
CA ARG A 68 -25.09 -6.20 -22.79
C ARG A 68 -26.36 -5.42 -23.16
N ASN A 69 -26.24 -4.14 -23.48
CA ASN A 69 -27.35 -3.29 -23.90
C ASN A 69 -28.04 -3.79 -25.17
N ILE A 70 -27.30 -4.40 -26.10
CA ILE A 70 -27.85 -5.00 -27.32
C ILE A 70 -28.65 -6.28 -27.01
N THR A 71 -28.22 -7.07 -26.02
CA THR A 71 -28.86 -8.35 -25.67
C THR A 71 -30.13 -8.13 -24.82
N ASP A 72 -30.07 -7.19 -23.88
CA ASP A 72 -31.21 -6.70 -23.10
C ASP A 72 -32.16 -5.81 -23.94
N GLY A 73 -31.84 -5.53 -25.21
CA GLY A 73 -32.70 -4.81 -26.16
C GLY A 73 -33.66 -5.69 -26.95
N SER A 74 -33.66 -7.00 -26.73
CA SER A 74 -34.67 -7.90 -27.31
C SER A 74 -36.05 -7.59 -26.71
N GLU A 75 -37.11 -7.58 -27.54
CA GLU A 75 -38.50 -7.25 -27.16
C GLU A 75 -39.01 -7.96 -25.88
N ILE A 76 -38.37 -9.08 -25.50
CA ILE A 76 -38.65 -9.88 -24.31
C ILE A 76 -38.35 -9.12 -23.00
N SER A 77 -37.31 -8.29 -22.93
CA SER A 77 -36.94 -7.55 -21.72
C SER A 77 -37.91 -6.39 -21.43
N ASN A 78 -38.36 -5.69 -22.47
CA ASN A 78 -39.31 -4.59 -22.38
C ASN A 78 -40.72 -5.06 -22.00
N LEU A 79 -41.08 -6.30 -22.33
CA LEU A 79 -42.34 -6.93 -21.93
C LEU A 79 -42.31 -7.51 -20.50
N LEU A 80 -41.15 -8.00 -20.05
CA LEU A 80 -41.00 -8.58 -18.70
C LEU A 80 -40.72 -7.53 -17.61
N TYR A 81 -39.99 -6.47 -17.94
CA TYR A 81 -39.64 -5.40 -16.99
C TYR A 81 -40.38 -4.11 -17.35
N GLY A 82 -41.67 -4.11 -17.04
CA GLY A 82 -42.50 -2.91 -17.08
C GLY A 82 -41.87 -1.78 -16.26
N ARG A 83 -41.53 -0.69 -16.95
CA ARG A 83 -41.54 0.71 -16.46
C ARG A 83 -41.21 0.89 -14.98
N SER A 84 -39.93 1.02 -14.64
CA SER A 84 -39.51 1.91 -13.55
C SER A 84 -38.06 2.33 -13.74
N ASN A 85 -37.85 3.65 -13.88
CA ASN A 85 -36.70 4.50 -13.53
C ASN A 85 -35.22 4.04 -13.65
N ALA A 86 -34.89 2.77 -13.85
CA ALA A 86 -33.55 2.20 -13.96
C ALA A 86 -32.82 2.64 -15.24
N SER A 87 -33.55 3.08 -16.27
CA SER A 87 -32.98 3.60 -17.51
C SER A 87 -32.17 4.90 -17.33
N ARG A 88 -32.25 5.57 -16.17
CA ARG A 88 -31.41 6.75 -15.86
C ARG A 88 -29.99 6.42 -15.40
N TYR A 89 -29.68 5.18 -15.06
CA TYR A 89 -28.31 4.75 -14.72
C TYR A 89 -27.56 4.12 -15.91
N LEU A 90 -28.24 3.89 -17.03
CA LEU A 90 -27.70 3.20 -18.20
C LEU A 90 -27.32 4.13 -19.36
N THR A 91 -27.37 5.45 -19.16
CA THR A 91 -26.91 6.42 -20.15
C THR A 91 -25.93 7.38 -19.50
N ASP A 92 -24.65 7.00 -19.41
CA ASP A 92 -23.63 8.00 -19.13
C ASP A 92 -22.35 7.72 -19.93
N ASN A 93 -22.21 8.48 -21.02
CA ASN A 93 -21.10 8.52 -21.97
C ASN A 93 -19.79 9.09 -21.38
N THR A 94 -19.59 9.03 -20.06
CA THR A 94 -18.48 9.72 -19.39
C THR A 94 -17.50 8.73 -18.77
N HIS A 95 -16.30 8.67 -19.35
CA HIS A 95 -15.21 7.73 -19.02
C HIS A 95 -14.78 7.70 -17.54
N TRP A 96 -15.15 8.70 -16.74
CA TRP A 96 -14.70 8.90 -15.36
C TRP A 96 -15.82 8.85 -14.31
N LEU A 97 -17.09 8.79 -14.72
CA LEU A 97 -18.21 8.79 -13.76
C LEU A 97 -18.24 7.53 -12.89
N TRP A 98 -17.83 6.38 -13.44
CA TRP A 98 -17.70 5.14 -12.67
C TRP A 98 -16.71 5.25 -11.50
N VAL A 99 -15.68 6.11 -11.62
CA VAL A 99 -14.73 6.36 -10.53
C VAL A 99 -15.40 7.16 -9.43
N ARG A 100 -16.17 8.20 -9.79
CA ARG A 100 -16.97 8.96 -8.81
C ARG A 100 -18.01 8.07 -8.13
N ASP A 101 -18.64 7.17 -8.89
CA ASP A 101 -19.62 6.24 -8.36
C ASP A 101 -18.97 5.25 -7.38
N LEU A 102 -17.72 4.83 -7.62
CA LEU A 102 -16.94 4.01 -6.67
C LEU A 102 -16.77 4.71 -5.31
N PHE A 103 -16.49 6.01 -5.31
CA PHE A 103 -16.38 6.81 -4.08
C PHE A 103 -17.74 7.11 -3.42
N ARG A 104 -18.85 6.88 -4.12
CA ARG A 104 -20.20 7.12 -3.61
C ARG A 104 -20.82 5.89 -2.95
N ILE A 105 -20.29 4.71 -3.20
CA ILE A 105 -20.78 3.45 -2.63
C ILE A 105 -20.63 3.50 -1.11
N THR A 106 -21.74 3.29 -0.39
CA THR A 106 -21.74 3.26 1.08
C THR A 106 -21.46 1.86 1.60
N ASN A 107 -21.06 1.76 2.88
CA ASN A 107 -20.87 0.48 3.55
C ASN A 107 -22.15 -0.37 3.56
N GLU A 108 -23.31 0.27 3.66
CA GLU A 108 -24.61 -0.41 3.56
C GLU A 108 -24.83 -1.01 2.17
N ASP A 109 -24.49 -0.28 1.11
CA ASP A 109 -24.63 -0.76 -0.27
C ASP A 109 -23.74 -1.98 -0.51
N ILE A 110 -22.53 -2.00 0.07
CA ILE A 110 -21.60 -3.13 0.00
C ILE A 110 -22.18 -4.32 0.76
N TYR A 111 -22.67 -4.13 1.97
CA TYR A 111 -23.25 -5.20 2.77
C TYR A 111 -24.51 -5.80 2.11
N LYS A 112 -25.37 -4.96 1.52
CA LYS A 112 -26.63 -5.39 0.88
C LYS A 112 -26.42 -6.03 -0.50
N ASN A 113 -25.46 -5.55 -1.29
CA ASN A 113 -25.29 -5.98 -2.69
C ASN A 113 -24.07 -6.88 -2.94
N CYS A 114 -23.10 -6.91 -2.04
CA CYS A 114 -21.92 -7.77 -2.13
C CYS A 114 -21.97 -8.87 -1.07
N SER A 115 -21.07 -9.85 -1.18
CA SER A 115 -20.96 -10.88 -0.16
C SER A 115 -20.43 -10.30 1.17
N VAL A 116 -20.83 -10.93 2.26
CA VAL A 116 -20.34 -10.63 3.62
C VAL A 116 -18.80 -10.68 3.69
N ASP A 117 -18.17 -11.60 2.94
CA ASP A 117 -16.70 -11.68 2.86
C ASP A 117 -16.06 -10.44 2.22
N ALA A 118 -16.69 -9.87 1.19
CA ALA A 118 -16.20 -8.66 0.53
C ALA A 118 -16.24 -7.45 1.47
N TYR A 119 -17.28 -7.37 2.29
CA TYR A 119 -17.39 -6.35 3.33
C TYR A 119 -16.22 -6.46 4.34
N TYR A 120 -15.96 -7.66 4.89
CA TYR A 120 -14.87 -7.85 5.85
C TYR A 120 -13.48 -7.60 5.24
N TYR A 121 -13.30 -7.91 3.95
CA TYR A 121 -12.07 -7.59 3.23
C TYR A 121 -11.82 -6.07 3.14
N LEU A 122 -12.84 -5.29 2.76
CA LEU A 122 -12.74 -3.83 2.65
C LEU A 122 -12.56 -3.17 4.02
N LEU A 123 -13.23 -3.72 5.05
CA LEU A 123 -13.06 -3.30 6.42
C LEU A 123 -11.61 -3.50 6.87
N PHE A 124 -11.02 -4.69 6.63
CA PHE A 124 -9.62 -4.95 6.93
C PHE A 124 -8.66 -3.98 6.24
N HIS A 125 -8.89 -3.68 4.94
CA HIS A 125 -8.08 -2.73 4.19
C HIS A 125 -8.15 -1.32 4.78
N THR A 126 -9.32 -0.92 5.28
CA THR A 126 -9.49 0.38 5.93
C THR A 126 -8.61 0.49 7.19
N TYR A 127 -8.63 -0.53 8.06
CA TYR A 127 -7.75 -0.59 9.23
C TYR A 127 -6.26 -0.63 8.84
N LEU A 128 -5.91 -1.34 7.76
CA LEU A 128 -4.54 -1.40 7.24
C LEU A 128 -4.06 -0.01 6.77
N ILE A 129 -4.89 0.72 6.02
CA ILE A 129 -4.57 2.06 5.52
C ILE A 129 -4.35 3.03 6.68
N ILE A 130 -5.22 3.02 7.68
CA ILE A 130 -5.08 3.86 8.89
C ILE A 130 -3.75 3.55 9.59
N TYR A 131 -3.43 2.27 9.77
CA TYR A 131 -2.17 1.86 10.37
C TYR A 131 -0.94 2.31 9.56
N LEU A 132 -0.99 2.18 8.23
CA LEU A 132 0.08 2.64 7.35
C LEU A 132 0.27 4.16 7.42
N ILE A 133 -0.82 4.94 7.42
CA ILE A 133 -0.75 6.40 7.58
C ILE A 133 -0.07 6.75 8.91
N PHE A 134 -0.48 6.10 10.01
CA PHE A 134 0.15 6.31 11.32
C PHE A 134 1.65 6.00 11.28
N VAL A 135 2.06 4.83 10.77
CA VAL A 135 3.46 4.43 10.66
C VAL A 135 4.25 5.40 9.78
N THR A 136 3.70 5.84 8.65
CA THR A 136 4.34 6.79 7.75
C THR A 136 4.54 8.15 8.43
N LEU A 137 3.50 8.71 9.05
CA LEU A 137 3.61 10.00 9.74
C LEU A 137 4.60 9.95 10.91
N PHE A 138 4.56 8.87 11.71
CA PHE A 138 5.52 8.67 12.78
C PHE A 138 6.95 8.55 12.25
N SER A 139 7.14 7.79 11.16
CA SER A 139 8.46 7.61 10.55
C SER A 139 9.01 8.92 9.98
N LEU A 140 8.16 9.75 9.35
CA LEU A 140 8.56 11.06 8.86
C LEU A 140 8.88 12.04 10.01
N ALA A 141 8.16 11.96 11.12
CA ALA A 141 8.33 12.88 12.25
C ALA A 141 9.51 12.51 13.18
N VAL A 142 9.79 11.21 13.36
CA VAL A 142 10.76 10.73 14.36
C VAL A 142 11.95 10.02 13.70
N ILE A 143 11.68 8.99 12.90
CA ILE A 143 12.73 8.13 12.33
C ILE A 143 13.58 8.87 11.29
N LEU A 144 12.95 9.65 10.42
CA LEU A 144 13.64 10.37 9.36
C LEU A 144 14.62 11.42 9.91
N PRO A 145 14.26 12.29 10.88
CA PRO A 145 15.22 13.17 11.53
C PRO A 145 16.36 12.43 12.26
N VAL A 146 16.08 11.28 12.87
CA VAL A 146 17.11 10.44 13.51
C VAL A 146 18.10 9.92 12.48
N ASN A 147 17.63 9.46 11.32
CA ASN A 147 18.50 8.98 10.25
C ASN A 147 19.44 10.08 9.73
N PHE A 148 18.95 11.33 9.63
CA PHE A 148 19.78 12.47 9.21
C PHE A 148 20.87 12.90 10.21
N GLN A 149 20.85 12.40 11.46
CA GLN A 149 21.95 12.63 12.40
C GLN A 149 23.20 11.81 12.07
N GLY A 150 23.03 10.78 11.23
CA GLY A 150 24.11 9.97 10.68
C GLY A 150 25.05 10.75 9.76
N ARG A 151 26.27 10.23 9.60
CA ARG A 151 27.32 10.80 8.72
C ARG A 151 27.95 9.76 7.78
N GLN A 152 27.35 8.57 7.67
CA GLN A 152 27.91 7.49 6.85
C GLN A 152 27.52 7.58 5.37
N GLY A 153 26.42 8.26 5.04
CA GLY A 153 25.97 8.42 3.67
C GLY A 153 26.83 9.43 2.88
N THR A 154 27.19 9.08 1.65
CA THR A 154 27.89 9.98 0.73
C THR A 154 26.93 10.98 0.10
N ASN A 155 27.45 12.10 -0.46
CA ASN A 155 26.61 13.08 -1.16
C ASN A 155 26.00 12.56 -2.47
N GLU A 156 26.56 11.49 -3.02
CA GLU A 156 26.07 10.86 -4.25
C GLU A 156 24.86 9.96 -3.97
N GLU A 157 24.76 9.39 -2.76
CA GLU A 157 23.73 8.45 -2.31
C GLU A 157 22.72 9.13 -1.37
N LYS A 158 21.98 10.10 -1.89
CA LYS A 158 21.01 10.90 -1.11
C LYS A 158 19.95 10.04 -0.42
N PHE A 159 19.55 8.92 -1.03
CA PHE A 159 18.60 8.00 -0.41
C PHE A 159 19.20 7.27 0.80
N ALA A 160 20.46 6.81 0.73
CA ALA A 160 21.10 6.13 1.84
C ALA A 160 21.14 6.97 3.13
N GLN A 161 21.23 8.30 3.00
CA GLN A 161 21.19 9.25 4.12
C GLN A 161 19.87 9.24 4.91
N THR A 162 18.76 8.83 4.30
CA THR A 162 17.44 8.79 4.94
C THR A 162 17.14 7.46 5.62
N THR A 163 18.09 6.53 5.63
CA THR A 163 17.93 5.17 6.17
C THR A 163 18.81 4.94 7.38
N ILE A 164 18.60 3.81 8.07
CA ILE A 164 19.44 3.36 9.19
C ILE A 164 20.92 3.20 8.80
N GLY A 165 21.22 2.99 7.50
CA GLY A 165 22.58 2.88 6.98
C GLY A 165 23.42 4.15 7.15
N ASN A 166 22.78 5.31 7.39
CA ASN A 166 23.51 6.56 7.65
C ASN A 166 24.10 6.62 9.07
N LEU A 167 23.59 5.83 10.01
CA LEU A 167 24.03 5.81 11.41
C LEU A 167 25.30 4.95 11.59
N SER A 168 26.16 5.33 12.53
CA SER A 168 27.30 4.49 12.88
C SER A 168 26.84 3.23 13.64
N PRO A 169 27.50 2.07 13.43
CA PRO A 169 27.11 0.80 14.07
C PRO A 169 27.24 0.81 15.59
N ASN A 170 28.01 1.75 16.15
CA ASN A 170 28.22 1.91 17.59
C ASN A 170 27.34 3.00 18.21
N SER A 171 26.43 3.61 17.44
CA SER A 171 25.57 4.69 17.92
C SER A 171 24.43 4.17 18.80
N SER A 172 24.17 4.85 19.92
CA SER A 172 22.99 4.59 20.76
C SER A 172 21.67 4.88 20.05
N LEU A 173 21.68 5.68 18.97
CA LEU A 173 20.49 6.01 18.17
C LEU A 173 19.86 4.78 17.50
N LEU A 174 20.61 3.70 17.30
CA LEU A 174 20.08 2.44 16.79
C LEU A 174 18.97 1.87 17.70
N TRP A 175 19.02 2.13 19.01
CA TRP A 175 17.97 1.71 19.94
C TRP A 175 16.62 2.38 19.68
N MET A 176 16.61 3.59 19.13
CA MET A 176 15.35 4.26 18.75
C MET A 176 14.59 3.45 17.69
N HIS A 177 15.30 2.85 16.73
CA HIS A 177 14.70 1.97 15.74
C HIS A 177 14.14 0.70 16.39
N ALA A 178 14.92 0.05 17.27
CA ALA A 178 14.47 -1.16 17.96
C ALA A 178 13.21 -0.91 18.80
N CYS A 179 13.20 0.17 19.60
CA CYS A 179 12.04 0.57 20.38
C CYS A 179 10.84 0.91 19.48
N THR A 180 11.06 1.62 18.37
CA THR A 180 10.00 1.97 17.42
C THR A 180 9.43 0.74 16.72
N SER A 181 10.26 -0.24 16.34
CA SER A 181 9.80 -1.49 15.74
C SER A 181 8.89 -2.27 16.69
N ILE A 182 9.26 -2.34 17.98
CA ILE A 182 8.40 -2.96 19.00
C ILE A 182 7.09 -2.19 19.13
N LEU A 183 7.13 -0.86 19.19
CA LEU A 183 5.94 -0.01 19.25
C LEU A 183 5.00 -0.25 18.05
N PHE A 184 5.53 -0.27 16.83
CA PHE A 184 4.72 -0.52 15.62
C PHE A 184 4.06 -1.89 15.65
N VAL A 185 4.77 -2.93 16.11
CA VAL A 185 4.17 -4.26 16.29
C VAL A 185 3.03 -4.23 17.31
N LEU A 186 3.23 -3.57 18.46
CA LEU A 186 2.17 -3.44 19.48
C LEU A 186 0.95 -2.69 18.94
N VAL A 187 1.17 -1.57 18.24
CA VAL A 187 0.09 -0.81 17.58
C VAL A 187 -0.60 -1.68 16.52
N GLY A 188 0.15 -2.44 15.73
CA GLY A 188 -0.40 -3.38 14.75
C GLY A 188 -1.29 -4.45 15.39
N ILE A 189 -0.87 -5.02 16.53
CA ILE A 189 -1.68 -5.96 17.30
C ILE A 189 -2.97 -5.29 17.80
N ILE A 190 -2.89 -4.05 18.31
CA ILE A 190 -4.07 -3.29 18.73
C ILE A 190 -5.01 -3.05 17.54
N VAL A 191 -4.50 -2.66 16.38
CA VAL A 191 -5.31 -2.46 15.17
C VAL A 191 -6.01 -3.75 14.74
N VAL A 192 -5.31 -4.88 14.74
CA VAL A 192 -5.90 -6.20 14.43
C VAL A 192 -6.96 -6.58 15.46
N TYR A 193 -6.72 -6.29 16.74
CA TYR A 193 -7.70 -6.51 17.80
C TYR A 193 -8.95 -5.65 17.61
N LEU A 194 -8.78 -4.36 17.28
CA LEU A 194 -9.89 -3.46 16.98
C LEU A 194 -10.68 -3.94 15.78
N TYR A 195 -10.01 -4.33 14.69
CA TYR A 195 -10.65 -4.96 13.54
C TYR A 195 -11.49 -6.18 13.97
N LYS A 196 -10.91 -7.10 14.75
CA LYS A 196 -11.61 -8.29 15.25
C LYS A 196 -12.81 -7.94 16.15
N SER A 197 -12.69 -6.90 16.97
CA SER A 197 -13.78 -6.43 17.83
C SER A 197 -14.94 -5.89 16.98
N THR A 198 -14.62 -5.09 15.97
CA THR A 198 -15.58 -4.52 15.04
C THR A 198 -16.28 -5.61 14.22
N THR A 199 -15.53 -6.58 13.68
CA THR A 199 -16.14 -7.69 12.93
C THR A 199 -17.07 -8.53 13.80
N ARG A 200 -16.67 -8.84 15.03
CA ARG A 200 -17.51 -9.58 15.99
C ARG A 200 -18.81 -8.84 16.26
N TYR A 201 -18.75 -7.52 16.41
CA TYR A 201 -19.92 -6.69 16.64
C TYR A 201 -20.93 -6.78 15.49
N TYR A 202 -20.49 -6.61 14.23
CA TYR A 202 -21.37 -6.76 13.06
C TYR A 202 -21.95 -8.18 12.93
N THR A 203 -21.14 -9.22 13.19
CA THR A 203 -21.63 -10.61 13.20
C THR A 203 -22.72 -10.85 14.27
N THR A 204 -22.64 -10.17 15.43
CA THR A 204 -23.65 -10.29 16.49
C THR A 204 -24.90 -9.46 16.21
N GLU A 205 -24.78 -8.34 15.51
CA GLU A 205 -25.91 -7.49 15.11
C GLU A 205 -26.75 -8.15 14.02
N ASP A 206 -26.12 -8.89 13.09
CA ASP A 206 -26.83 -9.76 12.13
C ASP A 206 -27.72 -10.82 12.81
N MET A 207 -27.46 -11.12 14.09
CA MET A 207 -28.23 -12.07 14.89
C MET A 207 -29.30 -11.39 15.78
N TYR A 208 -29.25 -10.08 15.97
CA TYR A 208 -30.16 -9.30 16.82
C TYR A 208 -30.39 -7.91 16.20
N GLU A 209 -31.54 -7.70 15.56
CA GLU A 209 -31.98 -6.40 15.03
C GLU A 209 -32.19 -5.37 16.17
N ASP A 210 -31.18 -4.56 16.48
CA ASP A 210 -31.32 -3.41 17.39
C ASP A 210 -30.65 -2.15 16.78
N GLU A 211 -31.43 -1.09 16.56
CA GLU A 211 -31.03 0.13 15.84
C GLU A 211 -30.15 1.11 16.65
N GLU A 212 -30.13 1.00 17.99
CA GLU A 212 -29.47 1.97 18.89
C GLU A 212 -27.93 1.85 18.91
N SER A 213 -27.41 0.70 18.47
CA SER A 213 -26.00 0.36 18.48
C SER A 213 -25.25 0.86 17.22
N LYS A 214 -26.00 1.02 16.10
CA LYS A 214 -25.52 1.56 14.81
C LYS A 214 -24.96 2.97 14.91
N GLU A 215 -25.62 3.86 15.65
CA GLU A 215 -25.22 5.28 15.73
C GLU A 215 -23.85 5.47 16.40
N LYS A 216 -23.52 4.63 17.38
CA LYS A 216 -22.23 4.70 18.08
C LYS A 216 -21.07 4.20 17.21
N VAL A 217 -21.25 3.12 16.44
CA VAL A 217 -20.17 2.56 15.62
C VAL A 217 -19.97 3.35 14.33
N GLU A 218 -21.05 3.83 13.70
CA GLU A 218 -20.92 4.78 12.59
C GLU A 218 -20.17 6.04 13.03
N PHE A 219 -20.43 6.58 14.22
CA PHE A 219 -19.70 7.75 14.73
C PHE A 219 -18.20 7.50 14.85
N TYR A 220 -17.77 6.30 15.29
CA TYR A 220 -16.35 5.97 15.42
C TYR A 220 -15.66 5.68 14.08
N VAL A 221 -16.33 5.02 13.14
CA VAL A 221 -15.76 4.69 11.82
C VAL A 221 -15.81 5.89 10.88
N VAL A 222 -16.88 6.67 10.87
CA VAL A 222 -17.04 7.88 10.05
C VAL A 222 -16.09 9.00 10.51
N CYS A 223 -15.87 9.18 11.82
CA CYS A 223 -14.88 10.15 12.31
C CYS A 223 -13.43 9.79 11.96
N ILE A 224 -13.11 8.50 11.76
CA ILE A 224 -11.75 8.06 11.43
C ILE A 224 -11.51 8.01 9.91
N VAL A 225 -12.55 7.78 9.09
CA VAL A 225 -12.37 7.46 7.67
C VAL A 225 -12.84 8.58 6.71
N PHE A 226 -13.82 9.43 7.05
CA PHE A 226 -14.37 10.41 6.09
C PHE A 226 -14.83 11.74 6.71
N ARG A 227 -13.88 12.60 7.09
CA ARG A 227 -14.12 14.06 7.08
C ARG A 227 -12.94 14.81 6.45
N PHE A 228 -12.72 14.52 5.17
CA PHE A 228 -12.13 15.43 4.18
C PHE A 228 -13.02 15.42 2.94
#